data_AF-A0A428NUA9-F1
#
_entry.id   AF-A0A428NUA9-F1
#
_cell.length_a   1.000
_cell.length_b   1.000
_cell.length_c   1.000
_cell.angle_alpha   90.00
_cell.angle_beta   90.00
_cell.angle_gamma   90.00
#
_symmetry.space_group_name_H-M   'P 1'
#
loop_
_entity.id
_entity.type
_entity.pdbx_description
1 polymer ?
#
loop_
_entity_poly.entity_id
_entity_poly.type
_entity_poly.pdbx_seq_one_letter_code
_entity_poly.pdbx_strand_id
1 'polypeptide(L)'
;MESKLCGEFDCAIVSLDAKFRGEPGTFMLKIIISNDLPVTWGREVWGEAKEAGKFRLWRSGDWQYAYAERNGVRLIESVGEMDTGIMFVIRTTTETL
;
A
#
# COMPACT_ATOMS: atom_id res chain seq x y z
N MET A 1 -0.59 -11.00 4.63
CA MET A 1 -2.03 -10.93 4.98
C MET A 1 -2.75 -11.85 4.01
N GLU A 2 -3.73 -12.62 4.47
CA GLU A 2 -4.46 -13.56 3.61
C GLU A 2 -5.92 -13.10 3.44
N SER A 3 -6.38 -13.04 2.20
CA SER A 3 -7.80 -12.83 1.88
C SER A 3 -8.47 -14.18 1.65
N LYS A 4 -9.62 -14.40 2.30
CA LYS A 4 -10.47 -15.59 2.05
C LYS A 4 -10.90 -15.74 0.59
N LEU A 5 -10.88 -14.65 -0.18
CA LEU A 5 -11.32 -14.63 -1.58
C LEU A 5 -10.15 -14.61 -2.57
N CYS A 6 -8.97 -14.14 -2.15
CA CYS A 6 -7.87 -13.86 -3.08
C CYS A 6 -6.55 -14.53 -2.69
N GLY A 7 -6.52 -15.32 -1.61
CA GLY A 7 -5.32 -15.94 -1.08
C GLY A 7 -4.36 -14.90 -0.49
N GLU A 8 -3.08 -15.27 -0.43
CA GLU A 8 -2.02 -14.42 0.08
C GLU A 8 -1.60 -13.35 -0.93
N PHE A 9 -1.41 -12.13 -0.43
CA PHE A 9 -0.80 -11.04 -1.15
C PHE A 9 -0.16 -10.03 -0.19
N ASP A 10 0.79 -9.28 -0.74
CA ASP A 10 1.41 -8.14 -0.08
C ASP A 10 0.74 -6.84 -0.57
N CYS A 11 0.74 -5.84 0.31
CA CYS A 11 0.03 -4.59 0.08
C CYS A 11 0.76 -3.43 0.77
N ALA A 12 0.78 -2.27 0.12
CA ALA A 12 0.99 -0.98 0.77
C ALA A 12 -0.17 -0.07 0.43
N ILE A 13 -0.63 0.63 1.47
CA ILE A 13 -1.76 1.53 1.42
C ILE A 13 -1.30 2.87 1.97
N VAL A 14 -1.60 3.94 1.24
CA VAL A 14 -1.59 5.30 1.75
C VAL A 14 -3.04 5.73 1.88
N SER A 15 -3.44 6.14 3.07
CA SER A 15 -4.80 6.57 3.36
C SER A 15 -4.83 7.80 4.27
N LEU A 16 -5.94 8.50 4.25
CA LEU A 16 -6.24 9.61 5.15
C LEU A 16 -7.45 9.27 6.00
N ASP A 17 -7.41 9.64 7.28
CA ASP A 17 -8.62 9.72 8.08
C ASP A 17 -9.50 10.85 7.52
N ALA A 18 -10.76 10.54 7.24
CA ALA A 18 -11.69 11.44 6.60
C ALA A 18 -13.07 11.33 7.23
N LYS A 19 -13.95 12.30 6.90
CA LYS A 19 -15.36 12.23 7.23
C LYS A 19 -16.20 12.41 5.98
N PHE A 20 -17.19 11.56 5.76
CA PHE A 20 -18.19 11.72 4.71
C PHE A 20 -19.55 11.96 5.34
N ARG A 21 -20.09 13.17 5.16
CA ARG A 21 -21.38 13.59 5.75
C ARG A 21 -21.44 13.44 7.28
N GLY A 22 -20.31 13.69 7.94
CA GLY A 22 -20.18 13.60 9.40
C GLY A 22 -19.68 12.23 9.90
N GLU A 23 -19.79 11.19 9.10
CA GLU A 23 -19.37 9.83 9.47
C GLU A 23 -17.86 9.65 9.29
N PRO A 24 -17.13 9.16 10.31
CA PRO A 24 -15.70 8.88 10.20
C PRO A 24 -15.44 7.70 9.27
N GLY A 25 -14.34 7.79 8.51
CA GLY A 25 -13.88 6.73 7.64
C GLY A 25 -12.46 6.96 7.18
N THR A 26 -12.01 6.08 6.30
CA THR A 26 -10.65 6.13 5.74
C THR A 26 -10.76 6.30 4.24
N PHE A 27 -10.14 7.36 3.72
CA PHE A 27 -10.05 7.60 2.29
C PHE A 27 -8.74 7.05 1.73
N MET A 28 -8.83 6.10 0.81
CA MET A 28 -7.67 5.42 0.23
C MET A 28 -7.10 6.25 -0.92
N LEU A 29 -5.86 6.73 -0.79
CA LEU A 29 -5.17 7.51 -1.82
C LEU A 29 -4.40 6.62 -2.81
N LYS A 30 -3.71 5.61 -2.29
CA LYS A 30 -2.88 4.71 -3.09
C LYS A 30 -2.92 3.32 -2.50
N ILE A 31 -3.19 2.32 -3.34
CA ILE A 31 -3.12 0.91 -2.95
C ILE A 31 -2.32 0.18 -4.03
N ILE A 32 -1.18 -0.38 -3.64
CA ILE A 32 -0.38 -1.24 -4.50
C ILE A 32 -0.49 -2.67 -3.95
N ILE A 33 -0.66 -3.68 -4.82
CA ILE A 33 -0.85 -5.08 -4.44
C ILE A 33 0.05 -6.00 -5.28
N SER A 34 0.58 -7.08 -4.70
CA SER A 34 1.47 -8.03 -5.40
C SER A 34 0.79 -9.06 -6.31
N ASN A 35 -0.54 -9.14 -6.29
CA ASN A 35 -1.34 -10.16 -6.97
C ASN A 35 -2.48 -9.51 -7.76
N ASP A 36 -2.79 -10.02 -8.95
CA ASP A 36 -3.78 -9.45 -9.86
C ASP A 36 -5.22 -9.72 -9.43
N LEU A 37 -5.52 -10.90 -8.85
CA LEU A 37 -6.87 -11.24 -8.40
C LEU A 37 -7.45 -10.22 -7.40
N PRO A 38 -6.74 -9.82 -6.32
CA PRO A 38 -7.24 -8.78 -5.40
C PRO A 38 -7.27 -7.37 -6.02
N VAL A 39 -6.48 -7.10 -7.07
CA VAL A 39 -6.55 -5.83 -7.83
C VAL A 39 -7.85 -5.76 -8.62
N THR A 40 -8.13 -6.79 -9.43
CA THR A 40 -9.35 -6.88 -10.23
C THR A 40 -10.58 -6.83 -9.34
N TRP A 41 -10.62 -7.64 -8.29
CA TRP A 41 -11.76 -7.69 -7.39
C TRP A 41 -12.03 -6.34 -6.71
N GLY A 42 -10.98 -5.67 -6.19
CA GLY A 42 -11.18 -4.37 -5.54
C GLY A 42 -11.65 -3.29 -6.51
N ARG A 43 -11.17 -3.29 -7.76
CA ARG A 43 -11.62 -2.33 -8.78
C ARG A 43 -13.07 -2.57 -9.20
N GLU A 44 -13.43 -3.82 -9.46
CA GLU A 44 -14.72 -4.17 -10.06
C GLU A 44 -15.85 -4.27 -9.05
N VAL A 45 -15.57 -4.70 -7.81
CA VAL A 45 -16.58 -4.96 -6.79
C VAL A 45 -16.67 -3.83 -5.76
N TRP A 46 -15.54 -3.22 -5.39
CA TRP A 46 -15.48 -2.22 -4.32
C TRP A 46 -15.15 -0.80 -4.81
N GLY A 47 -14.83 -0.62 -6.09
CA GLY A 47 -14.45 0.67 -6.66
C GLY A 47 -13.11 1.21 -6.14
N GLU A 48 -12.25 0.34 -5.60
CA GLU A 48 -10.95 0.74 -5.08
C GLU A 48 -9.94 0.96 -6.21
N ALA A 49 -9.17 2.05 -6.13
CA ALA A 49 -8.09 2.36 -7.06
C ALA A 49 -6.82 1.54 -6.75
N LYS A 50 -6.93 0.20 -6.83
CA LYS A 50 -5.81 -0.73 -6.63
C LYS A 50 -4.90 -0.78 -7.84
N GLU A 51 -3.64 -1.05 -7.64
CA GLU A 51 -2.64 -1.16 -8.70
C GLU A 51 -1.73 -2.37 -8.45
N ALA A 52 -1.43 -3.14 -9.49
CA ALA A 52 -0.42 -4.19 -9.39
C ALA A 52 0.99 -3.59 -9.20
N GLY A 53 1.81 -4.22 -8.36
CA GLY A 53 3.19 -3.82 -8.11
C GLY A 53 3.98 -4.88 -7.36
N LYS A 54 5.24 -4.57 -7.04
CA LYS A 54 6.11 -5.47 -6.28
C LYS A 54 6.27 -4.97 -4.86
N PHE A 55 6.45 -5.92 -3.96
CA PHE A 55 6.61 -5.67 -2.54
C PHE A 55 7.84 -6.36 -2.00
N ARG A 56 8.53 -5.65 -1.11
CA ARG A 56 9.53 -6.25 -0.24
C ARG A 56 9.35 -5.70 1.15
N LEU A 57 9.35 -6.62 2.10
CA LEU A 57 9.45 -6.34 3.52
C LEU A 57 10.58 -7.20 4.06
N TRP A 58 11.51 -6.59 4.79
CA TRP A 58 12.56 -7.33 5.46
C TRP A 58 12.94 -6.65 6.77
N ARG A 59 13.62 -7.42 7.63
CA ARG A 59 14.08 -6.99 8.94
C ARG A 59 15.58 -7.21 9.04
N SER A 60 16.27 -6.28 9.68
CA SER A 60 17.69 -6.38 10.03
C SER A 60 17.89 -5.86 11.45
N GLY A 61 18.10 -6.77 12.41
CA GLY A 61 18.13 -6.41 13.83
C GLY A 61 16.81 -5.77 14.27
N ASP A 62 16.89 -4.58 14.85
CA ASP A 62 15.72 -3.83 15.33
C ASP A 62 15.09 -2.92 14.26
N TRP A 63 15.64 -2.94 13.05
CA TRP A 63 15.15 -2.18 11.92
C TRP A 63 14.28 -3.02 10.99
N GLN A 64 13.14 -2.45 10.60
CA GLN A 64 12.25 -2.96 9.58
C GLN A 64 12.27 -2.03 8.37
N TYR A 65 12.33 -2.62 7.18
CA TYR A 65 12.35 -1.90 5.92
C TYR A 65 11.27 -2.46 5.01
N ALA A 66 10.53 -1.58 4.34
CA ALA A 66 9.54 -1.96 3.35
C ALA A 66 9.61 -1.05 2.13
N TYR A 67 9.28 -1.59 0.95
CA TYR A 67 8.91 -0.75 -0.18
C TYR A 67 7.84 -1.40 -1.07
N ALA A 68 7.08 -0.53 -1.74
CA ALA A 68 6.16 -0.83 -2.83
C ALA A 68 6.69 -0.21 -4.13
N GLU A 69 6.89 -1.04 -5.14
CA GLU A 69 7.40 -0.64 -6.45
C GLU A 69 6.34 -0.85 -7.53
N ARG A 70 6.25 0.11 -8.45
CA ARG A 70 5.48 -0.03 -9.68
C ARG A 70 6.34 0.45 -10.84
N ASN A 71 6.39 -0.34 -11.92
CA ASN A 71 7.14 -0.01 -13.13
C ASN A 71 8.62 0.39 -12.87
N GLY A 72 9.29 -0.28 -11.92
CA GLY A 72 10.69 0.01 -11.57
C GLY A 72 10.90 1.21 -10.64
N VAL A 73 9.84 1.90 -10.22
CA VAL A 73 9.91 3.05 -9.30
C VAL A 73 9.34 2.66 -7.93
N ARG A 74 10.11 2.90 -6.87
CA ARG A 74 9.64 2.75 -5.48
C ARG A 74 8.78 3.95 -5.10
N LEU A 75 7.47 3.74 -5.01
CA LEU A 75 6.48 4.79 -4.76
C LEU A 75 6.24 4.99 -3.27
N ILE A 76 6.28 3.91 -2.49
CA ILE A 76 6.11 3.93 -1.04
C ILE A 76 7.31 3.21 -0.45
N GLU A 77 8.01 3.87 0.47
CA GLU A 77 9.12 3.31 1.22
C GLU A 77 8.89 3.56 2.71
N SER A 78 9.22 2.60 3.56
CA SER A 78 9.23 2.79 4.99
C SER A 78 10.47 2.19 5.62
N VAL A 79 10.95 2.86 6.65
CA VAL A 79 12.02 2.39 7.52
C VAL A 79 11.61 2.71 8.95
N GLY A 80 11.68 1.73 9.84
CA GLY A 80 11.31 1.94 11.23
C GLY A 80 12.14 1.11 12.17
N GLU A 81 12.36 1.66 13.36
CA GLU A 81 12.85 0.90 14.50
C GLU A 81 11.64 0.42 15.30
N MET A 82 11.63 -0.86 15.67
CA MET A 82 10.45 -1.53 16.25
C MET A 82 9.87 -0.80 17.47
N ASP A 83 10.72 -0.13 18.26
CA ASP A 83 10.34 0.47 19.53
C ASP A 83 10.23 2.01 19.49
N THR A 84 10.73 2.65 18.44
CA THR A 84 10.95 4.11 18.41
C THR A 84 10.11 4.82 17.36
N GLY A 85 9.65 4.10 16.34
CA GLY A 85 8.71 4.59 15.34
C GLY A 85 9.13 4.28 13.91
N ILE A 86 8.19 4.53 12.99
CA ILE A 86 8.34 4.25 11.56
C ILE A 86 8.36 5.58 10.81
N MET A 87 9.41 5.76 10.00
CA MET A 87 9.50 6.81 9.01
C MET A 87 8.95 6.30 7.67
N PHE A 88 8.08 7.09 7.05
CA PHE A 88 7.52 6.81 5.73
C PHE A 88 8.01 7.84 4.72
N VAL A 89 8.41 7.37 3.54
CA VAL A 89 8.73 8.20 2.38
C VAL A 89 7.78 7.82 1.27
N ILE A 90 6.91 8.75 0.89
CA ILE A 90 6.00 8.60 -0.25
C ILE A 90 6.55 9.44 -1.38
N ARG A 91 6.91 8.80 -2.49
CA ARG A 91 7.36 9.48 -3.70
C ARG A 91 6.16 9.72 -4.60
N THR A 92 5.90 10.97 -4.93
CA THR A 92 4.95 11.34 -5.98
C THR A 92 5.71 11.48 -7.29
N THR A 93 5.39 10.66 -8.29
CA THR A 93 5.86 10.89 -9.66
C THR A 93 4.84 11.77 -10.37
N THR A 94 5.19 13.01 -10.69
CA THR A 94 4.36 13.94 -11.48
C THR A 94 4.44 13.67 -12.99
N GLU A 95 5.03 12.56 -13.42
CA GLU A 95 5.10 12.22 -14.84
C GLU A 95 3.77 11.68 -15.31
N THR A 96 3.04 12.58 -15.97
CA THR A 96 1.86 12.31 -16.78
C THR A 96 2.30 11.46 -17.96
N LEU A 97 1.63 10.31 -18.18
CA LEU A 97 1.71 9.57 -19.44
C LEU A 97 1.10 10.42 -20.57
#